data_AF-A0A521S9M4-F1
#
_entry.id   AF-A0A521S9M4-F1
#
_cell.length_a   1.000
_cell.length_b   1.000
_cell.length_c   1.000
_cell.angle_alpha   90.00
_cell.angle_beta   90.00
_cell.angle_gamma   90.00
#
_symmetry.space_group_name_H-M   'P 1'
#
loop_
_entity.id
_entity.type
_entity.pdbx_description
1 polymer ?
#
loop_
_entity_poly.entity_id
_entity_poly.type
_entity_poly.pdbx_seq_one_letter_code
_entity_poly.pdbx_strand_id
1 'polypeptide(L)' 'MPFLFLGILILGVGIYFYREAKKQHDHEGEIGCKALIVAGIILILVHGLFFRTVIVLGL' A
#
# COMPACT_ATOMS: atom_id res chain seq x y z
N MET A 1 -13.41 -1.85 -6.46
CA MET A 1 -12.56 -2.36 -7.56
C MET A 1 -11.34 -1.45 -7.82
N PRO A 2 -11.45 -0.15 -8.18
CA PRO A 2 -10.28 0.67 -8.55
C PRO A 2 -9.31 0.93 -7.38
N PHE A 3 -9.81 1.07 -6.15
CA PHE A 3 -8.99 1.32 -4.96
C PHE A 3 -8.11 0.13 -4.56
N LEU A 4 -8.58 -1.10 -4.75
CA LEU A 4 -7.77 -2.30 -4.50
C LEU A 4 -6.58 -2.35 -5.47
N PHE A 5 -6.85 -2.11 -6.75
CA PHE A 5 -5.82 -2.04 -7.79
C PHE A 5 -4.80 -0.94 -7.49
N LEU A 6 -5.28 0.24 -7.08
CA LEU A 6 -4.42 1.35 -6.67
C LEU A 6 -3.51 0.97 -5.49
N GLY A 7 -4.06 0.31 -4.46
CA GLY A 7 -3.30 -0.16 -3.30
C GLY A 7 -2.20 -1.16 -3.67
N ILE A 8 -2.50 -2.11 -4.56
CA ILE A 8 -1.53 -3.08 -5.07
C ILE A 8 -0.44 -2.39 -5.89
N LEU A 9 -0.81 -1.41 -6.72
CA LEU A 9 0.13 -0.65 -7.55
C LEU A 9 1.08 0.18 -6.68
N ILE A 10 0.56 0.86 -5.65
CA ILE A 10 1.35 1.60 -4.66
C ILE A 10 2.33 0.66 -3.94
N LEU A 11 1.89 -0.54 -3.56
CA LEU A 11 2.74 -1.55 -2.95
C LEU A 11 3.88 -1.98 -3.88
N GLY A 12 3.58 -2.30 -5.14
CA GLY A 12 4.57 -2.72 -6.12
C GLY A 12 5.62 -1.64 -6.37
N VAL A 13 5.16 -0.40 -6.56
CA VAL A 13 6.03 0.77 -6.76
C VAL A 13 6.86 1.06 -5.52
N GLY A 14 6.26 1.04 -4.32
CA GLY A 14 6.96 1.26 -3.06
C GLY A 14 8.04 0.23 -2.78
N ILE A 15 7.79 -1.05 -3.08
CA ILE A 15 8.80 -2.11 -2.96
C ILE A 15 9.93 -1.92 -3.96
N TYR A 16 9.60 -1.55 -5.21
CA TYR A 16 10.61 -1.28 -6.23
C TYR A 16 11.55 -0.15 -5.81
N PHE A 17 11.00 1.01 -5.44
CA PHE A 17 11.79 2.16 -5.00
C PHE A 17 12.53 1.89 -3.69
N TYR A 18 11.96 1.12 -2.76
CA TYR A 18 12.67 0.71 -1.56
C TYR A 18 13.95 -0.08 -1.88
N ARG A 19 13.88 -0.99 -2.85
CA ARG A 19 15.06 -1.75 -3.30
C ARG A 19 16.09 -0.85 -3.97
N GLU A 20 15.65 0.19 -4.67
CA GLU A 20 16.53 1.14 -5.34
C GLU A 20 17.21 2.09 -4.34
N ALA A 21 16.44 2.68 -3.42
CA ALA A 21 16.95 3.52 -2.33
C ALA A 21 17.99 2.77 -1.48
N LYS A 22 17.73 1.49 -1.16
CA LYS A 22 18.68 0.64 -0.44
C LYS A 22 19.99 0.41 -1.18
N LYS A 23 19.96 0.32 -2.52
CA LYS A 23 21.19 0.20 -3.33
C LYS A 23 21.97 1.51 -3.36
N GLN A 24 21.28 2.64 -3.32
CA GLN A 24 21.88 3.97 -3.33
C GLN A 24 22.31 4.44 -1.93
N HIS A 25 22.07 3.64 -0.88
CA HIS A 25 22.28 4.01 0.53
C HIS A 25 21.54 5.29 0.95
N ASP A 26 20.45 5.61 0.24
CA ASP A 26 19.59 6.75 0.53
C ASP A 26 18.62 6.41 1.66
N HIS A 27 18.96 6.88 2.86
CA HIS A 27 18.19 6.63 4.07
C HIS A 27 16.85 7.34 4.08
N GLU A 28 16.75 8.53 3.45
CA GLU A 28 15.48 9.27 3.37
C GLU A 28 14.52 8.56 2.41
N GLY A 29 15.02 8.10 1.27
CA GLY A 29 14.29 7.27 0.32
C GLY A 29 13.78 5.97 0.95
N GLU A 30 14.59 5.29 1.77
CA GLU A 30 14.17 4.08 2.48
C GLU A 30 12.99 4.33 3.44
N ILE A 31 13.04 5.42 4.21
CA ILE A 31 11.99 5.78 5.18
C ILE A 31 10.70 6.15 4.42
N GLY A 32 10.81 6.95 3.37
CA GLY A 32 9.68 7.34 2.52
C GLY A 32 9.01 6.12 1.87
N CYS A 33 9.79 5.19 1.33
CA CYS A 33 9.25 3.99 0.70
C CYS A 33 8.59 3.04 1.72
N LYS A 34 9.13 2.92 2.94
CA LYS A 34 8.48 2.16 4.03
C LYS A 34 7.12 2.76 4.37
N ALA A 35 7.03 4.08 4.50
CA ALA A 35 5.76 4.76 4.76
C ALA A 35 4.75 4.54 3.60
N LEU A 36 5.22 4.57 2.35
CA LEU A 36 4.40 4.33 1.17
C LEU A 36 3.84 2.89 1.13
N ILE A 37 4.67 1.89 1.44
CA ILE A 37 4.26 0.48 1.54
C ILE A 37 3.18 0.31 2.62
N VAL A 38 3.39 0.91 3.80
CA VAL A 38 2.42 0.85 4.90
C VAL A 38 1.10 1.51 4.50
N ALA A 39 1.14 2.67 3.84
CA ALA A 39 -0.06 3.33 3.34
C ALA A 39 -0.83 2.46 2.34
N GLY A 40 -0.14 1.79 1.42
CA GLY A 40 -0.75 0.84 0.48
C GLY A 40 -1.45 -0.33 1.19
N ILE A 41 -0.82 -0.91 2.22
CA ILE A 41 -1.41 -1.99 3.02
C ILE A 41 -2.66 -1.51 3.76
N ILE A 42 -2.61 -0.36 4.42
CA ILE A 42 -3.76 0.22 5.13
C ILE A 42 -4.92 0.43 4.16
N LEU A 43 -4.65 0.96 2.96
CA LEU A 43 -5.68 1.22 1.97
C LEU A 43 -6.37 -0.07 1.49
N ILE A 44 -5.61 -1.15 1.30
CA ILE A 44 -6.16 -2.48 0.97
C ILE A 44 -7.01 -3.02 2.12
N LEU A 45 -6.52 -2.94 3.36
CA LEU A 45 -7.23 -3.45 4.54
C LEU A 45 -8.54 -2.69 4.78
N VAL A 46 -8.53 -1.36 4.68
CA VAL A 46 -9.72 -0.53 4.80
C VAL A 46 -10.73 -0.87 3.70
N HIS A 47 -10.28 -1.06 2.46
CA HIS A 47 -11.16 -1.46 1.37
C HIS A 47 -11.77 -2.86 1.61
N GLY A 48 -10.97 -3.82 2.07
CA GLY A 48 -11.42 -5.17 2.40
C GLY A 48 -12.42 -5.18 3.57
N LEU A 49 -12.16 -4.41 4.62
CA LEU A 49 -13.08 -4.22 5.74
C LEU A 49 -14.38 -3.57 5.28
N PHE A 50 -14.32 -2.54 4.45
CA PHE A 50 -15.51 -1.88 3.90
C PHE A 50 -16.39 -2.87 3.14
N PHE A 51 -15.82 -3.67 2.23
CA PHE A 51 -16.57 -4.69 1.49
C PHE A 51 -17.16 -5.77 2.40
N ARG A 52 -16.38 -6.26 3.38
CA ARG A 52 -16.88 -7.24 4.36
C ARG A 52 -18.04 -6.67 5.17
N THR A 53 -17.95 -5.41 5.60
CA THR A 53 -19.00 -4.72 6.36
C THR A 53 -20.27 -4.55 5.53
N VAL A 54 -20.17 -4.15 4.27
CA VAL A 54 -21.32 -4.05 3.34
C VAL A 54 -22.01 -5.42 3.19
N ILE A 55 -21.23 -6.48 2.97
CA ILE A 55 -21.76 -7.85 2.82
C ILE A 55 -22.42 -8.35 4.11
N VAL A 56 -21.82 -8.10 5.28
CA VAL A 56 -22.30 -8.61 6.58
C VAL A 56 -23.48 -7.81 7.11
N LEU A 57 -23.49 -6.49 6.93
CA LEU A 57 -24.59 -5.61 7.38
C LEU A 57 -25.73 -5.52 6.37
N GLY A 58 -25.60 -6.10 5.17
CA GLY A 58 -26.66 -6.18 4.17
C GLY A 58 -27.13 -4.83 3.64
N LEU A 59 -26.25 -3.82 3.64
CA LEU A 59 -26.48 -2.50 3.05
C LEU A 59 -26.37 -2.54 1.53
#